data_AF-B8CAL3-F1
#
_entry.id   AF-B8CAL3-F1
#
_cell.length_a   1.000
_cell.length_b   1.000
_cell.length_c   1.000
_cell.angle_alpha   90.00
_cell.angle_beta   90.00
_cell.angle_gamma   90.00
#
_symmetry.space_group_name_H-M   'P 1'
#
loop_
_entity.id
_entity.type
_entity.pdbx_description
1 polymer ?
#
loop_
_entity_poly.entity_id
_entity_poly.type
_entity_poly.pdbx_seq_one_letter_code
_entity_poly.pdbx_strand_id
1 'polypeptide(L)'
;MPSTFEYAISIILPLQLTWLCSCILSDDETENDNNTVTAARYLWQWCLFVLLDATYGHLFHVVLLVPSRWIARRLPGAVVPAEDAQCTIQEEEANDASLVWPSDEALSKLPDGWVVVKGDYKAETYSVTDIAANTKGTNDNLAAPSTVQRRNTKKQSSKSKGTRDKDESQSDRQKETAKRTQHQPYFLNHARGSTRIRQASQRIGAACGTILASHVISSFSRSSVSLEDIGLVIKQPFSSIAIDLWNGVCIGASIVAFIFIVELMMGWIKIIGYFETVTPKEKFAVNFTWDVLFHLGVSINEEVMLRGWMFTLGARGLWVSSAEWFIDGYTAAIFATVSSVILQSTLFSLLHFSSPGSTAISLLNLFLGGVAASLNTMVAGGSLWLGIGWHFGWNIMMGHVLGRSTSGIPMSCAVVSVVPKPTVRGVSCESLHGGTFGPELGVLAPFAYVLGMVMVIYVYGWEGLREWREELIKVMVDPLQ
;
A
#
# COMPACT_ATOMS: atom_id res chain seq x y z
N MET A 1 16.26 9.96 18.83
CA MET A 1 17.32 10.06 17.82
C MET A 1 17.82 8.64 17.60
N PRO A 2 18.16 8.28 16.36
CA PRO A 2 18.79 6.99 16.13
C PRO A 2 20.04 6.86 17.00
N SER A 3 20.22 5.71 17.62
CA SER A 3 21.41 5.39 18.41
C SER A 3 22.64 5.29 17.50
N THR A 4 23.84 5.44 18.07
CA THR A 4 25.10 5.23 17.33
C THR A 4 25.14 3.84 16.67
N PHE A 5 24.55 2.84 17.33
CA PHE A 5 24.44 1.48 16.82
C PHE A 5 23.50 1.40 15.61
N GLU A 6 22.35 2.07 15.64
CA GLU A 6 21.41 2.15 14.51
C GLU A 6 22.04 2.85 13.31
N TYR A 7 22.77 3.95 13.52
CA TYR A 7 23.53 4.60 12.44
C TYR A 7 24.58 3.67 11.83
N ALA A 8 25.35 2.97 12.68
CA ALA A 8 26.35 2.03 12.22
C ALA A 8 25.73 0.91 11.38
N ILE A 9 24.65 0.28 11.85
CA ILE A 9 23.93 -0.76 11.09
C ILE A 9 23.40 -0.21 9.78
N SER A 10 22.76 0.97 9.81
CA SER A 10 22.15 1.59 8.63
C SER A 10 23.16 1.87 7.52
N ILE A 11 24.45 2.04 7.86
CA ILE A 11 25.52 2.25 6.90
C ILE A 11 26.19 0.92 6.51
N ILE A 12 26.53 0.09 7.49
CA ILE A 12 27.32 -1.14 7.27
C ILE A 12 26.51 -2.19 6.50
N LEU A 13 25.25 -2.41 6.87
CA LEU A 13 24.43 -3.47 6.29
C LEU A 13 24.18 -3.29 4.79
N PRO A 14 23.73 -2.12 4.27
CA PRO A 14 23.57 -1.96 2.83
C PRO A 14 24.90 -2.07 2.08
N LEU A 15 26.03 -1.64 2.65
CA LEU A 15 27.35 -1.84 2.03
C LEU A 15 27.73 -3.32 1.94
N GLN A 16 27.49 -4.10 3.00
CA GLN A 16 27.72 -5.55 3.00
C GLN A 16 26.84 -6.28 1.99
N LEU A 17 25.55 -5.91 1.90
CA LEU A 17 24.65 -6.47 0.90
C LEU A 17 25.02 -6.05 -0.52
N THR A 18 25.47 -4.82 -0.72
CA THR A 18 25.97 -4.34 -2.03
C THR A 18 27.19 -5.16 -2.45
N TRP A 19 28.12 -5.38 -1.52
CA TRP A 19 29.28 -6.22 -1.76
C TRP A 19 28.87 -7.66 -2.07
N LEU A 20 27.97 -8.27 -1.30
CA LEU A 20 27.43 -9.60 -1.58
C LEU A 20 26.76 -9.67 -2.97
N CYS A 21 25.97 -8.66 -3.35
CA CYS A 21 25.38 -8.56 -4.68
C CYS A 21 26.45 -8.49 -5.76
N SER A 22 27.53 -7.73 -5.54
CA SER A 22 28.65 -7.66 -6.47
C SER A 22 29.33 -9.03 -6.64
N CYS A 23 29.52 -9.81 -5.58
CA CYS A 23 30.08 -11.15 -5.67
C CYS A 23 29.18 -12.15 -6.43
N ILE A 24 27.86 -11.98 -6.32
CA ILE A 24 26.88 -12.87 -6.99
C ILE A 24 26.66 -12.45 -8.46
N LEU A 25 26.70 -11.15 -8.74
CA LEU A 25 26.26 -10.57 -10.01
C LEU A 25 27.42 -9.98 -10.85
N SER A 26 28.66 -10.09 -10.41
CA SER A 26 29.85 -9.71 -11.20
C SER A 26 30.63 -10.96 -11.63
N ASP A 27 31.42 -10.85 -12.69
CA ASP A 27 32.21 -11.97 -13.21
C ASP A 27 33.36 -12.37 -12.29
N ASP A 28 33.54 -13.69 -12.13
CA ASP A 28 34.86 -14.30 -12.06
C ASP A 28 35.18 -14.80 -13.47
N GLU A 29 36.31 -14.36 -14.05
CA GLU A 29 36.77 -14.68 -15.42
C GLU A 29 37.03 -16.18 -15.68
N THR A 30 36.77 -17.07 -14.71
CA THR A 30 37.30 -18.44 -14.68
C THR A 30 36.27 -19.56 -14.85
N GLU A 31 34.96 -19.30 -14.83
CA GLU A 31 33.96 -20.35 -14.99
C GLU A 31 33.28 -20.30 -16.36
N ASN A 32 33.75 -21.19 -17.22
CA ASN A 32 33.14 -21.56 -18.50
C ASN A 32 31.90 -22.45 -18.26
N ASP A 33 31.04 -22.02 -17.34
CA ASP A 33 29.85 -22.78 -16.95
C ASP A 33 28.72 -22.45 -17.92
N ASN A 34 28.06 -23.49 -18.44
CA ASN A 34 26.99 -23.34 -19.41
C ASN A 34 25.96 -22.35 -18.88
N ASN A 35 25.79 -21.24 -19.62
CA ASN A 35 25.01 -20.06 -19.27
C ASN A 35 23.48 -20.32 -19.29
N THR A 36 23.03 -21.45 -18.75
CA THR A 36 21.61 -21.78 -18.61
C THR A 36 20.99 -20.87 -17.55
N VAL A 37 20.25 -19.86 -18.03
CA VAL A 37 19.44 -18.99 -17.18
C VAL A 37 18.35 -19.83 -16.53
N THR A 38 18.39 -19.97 -15.20
CA THR A 38 17.41 -20.74 -14.43
C THR A 38 16.38 -19.83 -13.77
N ALA A 39 15.18 -20.35 -13.50
CA ALA A 39 14.17 -19.64 -12.70
C ALA A 39 14.68 -19.22 -11.31
N ALA A 40 15.60 -20.00 -10.74
CA ALA A 40 16.26 -19.67 -9.48
C ALA A 40 17.06 -18.37 -9.55
N ARG A 41 17.69 -18.05 -10.70
CA ARG A 41 18.43 -16.79 -10.89
C ARG A 41 17.51 -15.58 -10.78
N TYR A 42 16.34 -15.61 -11.42
CA TYR A 42 15.37 -14.52 -11.34
C TYR A 42 14.80 -14.35 -9.94
N LEU A 43 14.49 -15.45 -9.25
CA LEU A 43 14.02 -15.42 -7.87
C LEU A 43 15.09 -14.84 -6.93
N TRP A 44 16.34 -15.28 -7.06
CA TRP A 44 17.45 -14.75 -6.26
C TRP A 44 17.65 -13.26 -6.48
N GLN A 45 17.59 -12.81 -7.74
CA GLN A 45 17.75 -11.40 -8.05
C GLN A 45 16.59 -10.55 -7.45
N TRP A 46 15.36 -11.06 -7.45
CA TRP A 46 14.25 -10.41 -6.77
C TRP A 46 14.46 -10.34 -5.26
N CYS A 47 14.93 -11.42 -4.63
CA CYS A 47 15.26 -11.42 -3.19
C CYS A 47 16.37 -10.42 -2.85
N LEU A 48 17.42 -10.35 -3.67
CA LEU A 48 18.50 -9.36 -3.50
C LEU A 48 17.97 -7.93 -3.61
N PHE A 49 17.08 -7.67 -4.57
CA PHE A 49 16.40 -6.39 -4.70
C PHE A 49 15.60 -6.05 -3.44
N VAL A 50 14.74 -6.94 -2.94
CA VAL A 50 13.95 -6.68 -1.72
C VAL A 50 14.83 -6.39 -0.50
N LEU A 51 15.96 -7.10 -0.36
CA LEU A 51 16.91 -6.87 0.73
C LEU A 51 17.63 -5.52 0.60
N LEU A 52 18.08 -5.15 -0.60
CA LEU A 52 18.72 -3.86 -0.85
C LEU A 52 17.73 -2.70 -0.73
N ASP A 53 16.51 -2.85 -1.26
CA ASP A 53 15.42 -1.87 -1.13
C ASP A 53 15.13 -1.57 0.34
N ALA A 54 14.94 -2.62 1.16
CA ALA A 54 14.69 -2.46 2.59
C ALA A 54 15.86 -1.80 3.34
N THR A 55 17.10 -2.18 3.04
CA THR A 55 18.28 -1.68 3.77
C THR A 55 18.69 -0.27 3.34
N TYR A 56 18.64 0.05 2.05
CA TYR A 56 18.82 1.43 1.59
C TYR A 56 17.65 2.31 2.02
N GLY A 57 16.41 1.82 1.97
CA GLY A 57 15.25 2.54 2.49
C GLY A 57 15.41 2.90 3.97
N HIS A 58 15.91 1.95 4.78
CA HIS A 58 16.24 2.22 6.19
C HIS A 58 17.37 3.24 6.37
N LEU A 59 18.43 3.16 5.56
CA LEU A 59 19.52 4.16 5.57
C LEU A 59 18.97 5.56 5.32
N PHE A 60 18.23 5.75 4.23
CA PHE A 60 17.65 7.05 3.92
C PHE A 60 16.64 7.51 4.97
N HIS A 61 15.85 6.58 5.53
CA HIS A 61 14.96 6.89 6.64
C HIS A 61 15.71 7.49 7.82
N VAL A 62 16.78 6.83 8.29
CA VAL A 62 17.60 7.30 9.42
C VAL A 62 18.23 8.66 9.14
N VAL A 63 18.74 8.87 7.92
CA VAL A 63 19.32 10.15 7.48
C VAL A 63 18.28 11.27 7.45
N LEU A 64 17.06 11.00 6.96
CA LEU A 64 15.99 12.00 6.82
C LEU A 64 15.19 12.21 8.11
N LEU A 65 15.24 11.29 9.08
CA LEU A 65 14.47 11.36 10.32
C LEU A 65 14.88 12.55 11.19
N VAL A 66 16.19 12.80 11.31
CA VAL A 66 16.71 13.93 12.10
C VAL A 66 16.27 15.28 11.54
N PRO A 67 16.54 15.61 10.26
CA PRO A 67 16.11 16.88 9.69
C PRO A 67 14.59 17.00 9.68
N SER A 68 13.83 15.94 9.41
CA SER A 68 12.36 16.00 9.41
C SER A 68 11.79 16.32 10.80
N ARG A 69 12.31 15.71 11.88
CA ARG A 69 11.94 16.08 13.27
C ARG A 69 12.34 17.51 13.62
N TRP A 70 13.50 17.96 13.15
CA TRP A 70 13.96 19.34 13.37
C TRP A 70 13.07 20.37 12.67
N ILE A 71 12.64 20.09 11.42
CA ILE A 71 11.71 20.91 10.64
C ILE A 71 10.34 20.91 11.31
N ALA A 72 9.79 19.74 11.65
CA ALA A 72 8.46 19.60 12.24
C ALA A 72 8.29 20.45 13.51
N ARG A 73 9.31 20.52 14.37
CA ARG A 73 9.30 21.33 15.60
C ARG A 73 9.27 22.85 15.35
N ARG A 74 9.57 23.31 14.14
CA ARG A 74 9.60 24.74 13.76
C ARG A 74 8.38 25.17 12.98
N LEU A 75 7.45 24.25 12.71
CA LEU A 75 6.29 24.60 11.92
C LEU A 75 5.23 25.35 12.72
N PRO A 76 4.54 26.30 12.09
CA PRO A 76 3.46 27.03 12.74
C PRO A 76 2.36 26.07 13.24
N GLY A 77 2.06 26.15 14.53
CA GLY A 77 1.00 25.35 15.15
C GLY A 77 1.31 23.88 15.35
N ALA A 78 2.52 23.42 15.00
CA ALA A 78 2.92 22.03 15.16
C ALA A 78 3.03 21.66 16.64
N VAL A 79 2.45 20.52 16.99
CA VAL A 79 2.66 19.86 18.28
C VAL A 79 3.51 18.64 18.02
N VAL A 80 4.72 18.64 18.57
CA VAL A 80 5.70 17.54 18.44
C VAL A 80 6.17 17.16 19.84
N PRO A 81 6.16 15.88 20.21
CA PRO A 81 6.68 15.44 21.50
C PRO A 81 8.13 15.89 21.75
N ALA A 82 8.42 16.23 23.00
CA ALA A 82 9.79 16.57 23.41
C ALA A 82 10.70 15.33 23.34
N GLU A 83 10.17 14.18 23.78
CA GLU A 83 10.89 12.92 23.78
C GLU A 83 10.82 12.22 22.42
N ASP A 84 11.96 11.68 22.00
CA ASP A 84 12.05 11.01 20.71
C ASP A 84 11.34 9.66 20.64
N ALA A 85 11.21 8.96 21.77
CA ALA A 85 10.45 7.71 21.86
C ALA A 85 8.97 7.95 21.56
N GLN A 86 8.42 9.05 22.08
CA GLN A 86 7.04 9.46 21.80
C GLN A 86 6.85 9.91 20.34
N CYS A 87 7.87 10.54 19.74
CA CYS A 87 7.83 10.86 18.31
C CYS A 87 7.75 9.59 17.45
N THR A 88 8.53 8.55 17.79
CA THR A 88 8.50 7.26 17.07
C THR A 88 7.13 6.60 17.17
N ILE A 89 6.53 6.57 18.38
CA ILE A 89 5.18 6.05 18.57
C ILE A 89 4.17 6.81 17.68
N GLN A 90 4.22 8.15 17.67
CA GLN A 90 3.34 8.95 16.80
C GLN A 90 3.56 8.70 15.31
N GLU A 91 4.78 8.38 14.88
CA GLU A 91 5.10 8.11 13.47
C GLU A 91 4.53 6.77 13.01
N GLU A 92 4.45 5.78 13.91
CA GLU A 92 3.92 4.43 13.68
C GLU A 92 2.39 4.34 13.87
N GLU A 93 1.79 5.26 14.61
CA GLU A 93 0.36 5.26 14.88
C GLU A 93 -0.47 5.49 13.61
N ALA A 94 -1.41 4.58 13.37
CA ALA A 94 -2.36 4.69 12.26
C ALA A 94 -3.42 5.80 12.47
N ASN A 95 -3.60 6.28 13.71
CA ASN A 95 -4.58 7.30 14.06
C ASN A 95 -4.22 7.98 15.39
N ASP A 96 -4.17 9.30 15.40
CA ASP A 96 -3.98 10.10 16.63
C ASP A 96 -5.33 10.28 17.34
N ALA A 97 -5.57 9.44 18.36
CA ALA A 97 -6.80 9.44 19.14
C ALA A 97 -7.05 10.73 19.95
N SER A 98 -6.06 11.63 20.05
CA SER A 98 -6.24 12.93 20.71
C SER A 98 -6.86 13.99 19.78
N LEU A 99 -6.99 13.71 18.48
CA LEU A 99 -7.64 14.56 17.52
C LEU A 99 -9.16 14.35 17.54
N VAL A 100 -9.90 15.45 17.44
CA VAL A 100 -11.37 15.42 17.32
C VAL A 100 -11.73 15.85 15.92
N TRP A 101 -12.40 14.96 15.18
CA TRP A 101 -12.93 15.21 13.84
C TRP A 101 -14.25 14.43 13.65
N PRO A 102 -15.25 14.96 12.92
CA PRO A 102 -15.35 16.34 12.44
C PRO A 102 -15.44 17.36 13.60
N SER A 103 -15.28 18.65 13.30
CA SER A 103 -15.48 19.68 14.32
C SER A 103 -16.93 19.71 14.81
N ASP A 104 -17.17 20.16 16.05
CA ASP A 104 -18.52 20.31 16.59
C ASP A 104 -19.41 21.21 15.71
N GLU A 105 -18.80 22.23 15.09
CA GLU A 105 -19.47 23.10 14.12
C GLU A 105 -19.91 22.32 12.87
N ALA A 106 -19.04 21.46 12.31
CA ALA A 106 -19.39 20.62 11.17
C ALA A 106 -20.49 19.61 11.52
N LEU A 107 -20.42 19.00 12.71
CA LEU A 107 -21.45 18.08 13.22
C LEU A 107 -22.82 18.76 13.34
N SER A 108 -22.86 20.03 13.79
CA SER A 108 -24.11 20.79 13.93
C SER A 108 -24.83 21.07 12.60
N LYS A 109 -24.10 20.97 11.47
CA LYS A 109 -24.63 21.20 10.11
C LYS A 109 -25.07 19.90 9.41
N LEU A 110 -24.85 18.74 10.04
CA LEU A 110 -25.26 17.45 9.49
C LEU A 110 -26.76 17.19 9.69
N PRO A 111 -27.44 16.52 8.73
CA PRO A 111 -28.84 16.15 8.89
C PRO A 111 -29.03 15.08 9.97
N ASP A 112 -30.25 14.96 10.47
CA ASP A 112 -30.63 13.86 11.37
C ASP A 112 -30.32 12.49 10.73
N GLY A 113 -29.73 11.59 11.51
CA GLY A 113 -29.28 10.27 11.04
C GLY A 113 -27.88 10.22 10.43
N TRP A 114 -27.20 11.36 10.25
CA TRP A 114 -25.76 11.40 9.94
C TRP A 114 -24.90 11.55 11.18
N VAL A 115 -25.46 12.12 12.26
CA VAL A 115 -24.78 12.27 13.54
C VAL A 115 -24.78 10.94 14.30
N VAL A 116 -23.61 10.38 14.55
CA VAL A 116 -23.44 9.17 15.36
C VAL A 116 -23.41 9.55 16.84
N VAL A 117 -24.37 9.05 17.62
CA VAL A 117 -24.36 9.17 19.09
C VAL A 117 -23.33 8.17 19.64
N LYS A 118 -22.44 8.62 20.54
CA LYS A 118 -21.45 7.75 21.20
C LYS A 118 -22.14 6.57 21.88
N GLY A 119 -21.94 5.36 21.34
CA GLY A 119 -22.47 4.10 21.87
C GLY A 119 -23.22 3.22 20.86
N ASP A 120 -23.63 3.76 19.71
CA ASP A 120 -24.50 3.05 18.75
C ASP A 120 -23.74 2.28 17.65
N TYR A 121 -22.42 2.37 17.59
CA TYR A 121 -21.61 1.66 16.59
C TYR A 121 -21.09 0.32 17.15
N LYS A 122 -21.73 -0.79 16.74
CA LYS A 122 -21.04 -2.08 16.71
C LYS A 122 -20.37 -2.19 15.34
N ALA A 123 -19.09 -1.81 15.26
CA ALA A 123 -18.29 -2.25 14.13
C ALA A 123 -18.33 -3.79 14.15
N GLU A 124 -18.75 -4.40 13.04
CA GLU A 124 -18.60 -5.84 12.86
C GLU A 124 -17.09 -6.12 12.80
N THR A 125 -16.49 -6.43 13.95
CA THR A 125 -15.18 -7.08 14.00
C THR A 125 -15.35 -8.45 13.36
N TYR A 126 -15.07 -8.54 12.06
CA TYR A 126 -14.83 -9.82 11.40
C TYR A 126 -13.52 -10.37 11.97
N SER A 127 -13.62 -11.19 13.01
CA SER A 127 -12.49 -11.94 13.51
C SER A 127 -12.19 -13.05 12.50
N VAL A 128 -10.94 -13.15 12.04
CA VAL A 128 -10.47 -14.17 11.09
C VAL A 128 -10.69 -15.60 11.65
N THR A 129 -10.98 -15.74 12.94
CA THR A 129 -11.33 -17.02 13.58
C THR A 129 -12.72 -17.57 13.23
N ASP A 130 -13.63 -16.76 12.68
CA ASP A 130 -15.00 -17.22 12.39
C ASP A 130 -15.12 -18.00 11.07
N ILE A 131 -14.09 -17.98 10.21
CA ILE A 131 -14.05 -18.74 8.94
C ILE A 131 -13.71 -20.23 9.19
N ALA A 132 -13.04 -20.56 10.30
CA ALA A 132 -12.68 -21.94 10.63
C ALA A 132 -13.81 -22.76 11.29
N ALA A 133 -14.85 -22.09 11.82
CA ALA A 133 -15.90 -22.75 12.60
C ALA A 133 -17.09 -23.24 11.76
N ASN A 134 -17.27 -22.76 10.52
CA ASN A 134 -18.47 -23.05 9.73
C ASN A 134 -18.31 -24.17 8.68
N THR A 135 -17.23 -24.97 8.78
CA THR A 135 -16.98 -26.12 7.88
C THR A 135 -17.04 -27.47 8.59
N LYS A 136 -17.75 -27.57 9.72
CA LYS A 136 -18.08 -28.85 10.35
C LYS A 136 -19.48 -28.80 10.98
N GLY A 137 -20.43 -29.50 10.37
CA GLY A 137 -21.64 -29.96 11.07
C GLY A 137 -22.96 -29.69 10.38
N THR A 138 -23.15 -30.13 9.13
CA THR A 138 -24.48 -30.57 8.69
C THR A 138 -24.63 -32.04 9.04
N ASN A 139 -25.40 -32.34 10.09
CA ASN A 139 -26.35 -33.46 10.13
C ASN A 139 -27.14 -33.49 11.45
N ASP A 140 -28.45 -33.66 11.27
CA ASP A 140 -29.44 -34.29 12.16
C ASP A 140 -30.04 -33.52 13.35
N ASN A 141 -31.21 -32.93 13.06
CA ASN A 141 -32.54 -33.27 13.59
C ASN A 141 -32.81 -33.39 15.11
N LEU A 142 -33.88 -32.66 15.50
CA LEU A 142 -34.96 -32.94 16.48
C LEU A 142 -35.01 -32.19 17.84
N ALA A 143 -36.11 -31.45 17.95
CA ALA A 143 -37.02 -31.26 19.10
C ALA A 143 -36.61 -30.38 20.30
N ALA A 144 -37.60 -29.58 20.73
CA ALA A 144 -37.59 -28.55 21.77
C ALA A 144 -37.88 -29.14 23.20
N PRO A 145 -38.27 -28.33 24.21
CA PRO A 145 -37.47 -27.42 25.04
C PRO A 145 -37.60 -27.73 26.56
N SER A 146 -36.68 -27.28 27.44
CA SER A 146 -36.99 -27.07 28.88
C SER A 146 -35.86 -26.42 29.71
N THR A 147 -36.25 -25.37 30.43
CA THR A 147 -35.93 -24.97 31.83
C THR A 147 -34.58 -25.26 32.51
N VAL A 148 -33.99 -24.17 33.03
CA VAL A 148 -33.52 -23.96 34.43
C VAL A 148 -32.51 -24.97 35.00
N GLN A 149 -31.26 -24.54 35.28
CA GLN A 149 -30.73 -24.34 36.65
C GLN A 149 -29.25 -23.94 36.67
N ARG A 150 -28.94 -22.98 37.56
CA ARG A 150 -27.62 -22.68 38.13
C ARG A 150 -26.94 -23.94 38.69
N ARG A 151 -25.65 -24.12 38.43
CA ARG A 151 -24.75 -24.78 39.41
C ARG A 151 -23.30 -24.31 39.26
N ASN A 152 -22.82 -23.70 40.34
CA ASN A 152 -21.41 -23.51 40.66
C ASN A 152 -20.75 -24.86 40.91
N THR A 153 -19.55 -25.07 40.37
CA THR A 153 -18.51 -25.88 41.04
C THR A 153 -17.12 -25.34 40.74
N LYS A 154 -16.46 -24.88 41.81
CA LYS A 154 -15.01 -24.71 41.92
C LYS A 154 -14.31 -26.05 41.67
N LYS A 155 -13.19 -26.03 40.94
CA LYS A 155 -12.09 -26.98 41.15
C LYS A 155 -10.76 -26.24 41.05
N GLN A 156 -10.06 -26.20 42.18
CA GLN A 156 -8.65 -25.89 42.28
C GLN A 156 -7.83 -27.09 41.79
N SER A 157 -6.77 -26.86 41.03
CA SER A 157 -5.58 -27.71 41.09
C SER A 157 -4.32 -26.85 40.97
N SER A 158 -3.32 -27.26 41.75
CA SER A 158 -2.13 -26.53 42.14
C SER A 158 -0.95 -26.68 41.17
N LYS A 159 -0.20 -25.57 41.04
CA LYS A 159 1.27 -25.41 40.90
C LYS A 159 2.03 -26.25 39.86
N SER A 160 2.63 -25.53 38.92
CA SER A 160 4.04 -25.69 38.53
C SER A 160 4.66 -24.32 38.29
N LYS A 161 5.77 -24.04 38.97
CA LYS A 161 6.61 -22.83 38.82
C LYS A 161 7.62 -23.11 37.69
N GLY A 162 7.67 -22.24 36.69
CA GLY A 162 8.72 -22.22 35.69
C GLY A 162 8.66 -20.93 34.89
N THR A 163 9.64 -20.05 35.11
CA THR A 163 10.16 -19.01 34.19
C THR A 163 9.11 -18.23 33.39
N ARG A 164 8.55 -17.19 34.01
CA ARG A 164 7.99 -16.01 33.33
C ARG A 164 9.08 -14.95 33.27
N ASP A 165 9.34 -14.43 32.08
CA ASP A 165 9.77 -13.06 31.78
C ASP A 165 10.31 -13.05 30.35
N LYS A 166 9.43 -12.75 29.36
CA LYS A 166 9.76 -12.09 28.07
C LYS A 166 8.60 -12.01 27.06
N ASP A 167 7.53 -12.79 27.20
CA ASP A 167 6.42 -12.81 26.21
C ASP A 167 5.21 -11.90 26.52
N GLU A 168 5.18 -11.22 27.67
CA GLU A 168 4.04 -10.33 28.02
C GLU A 168 4.03 -9.00 27.22
N SER A 169 5.13 -8.59 26.59
CA SER A 169 5.23 -7.25 25.96
C SER A 169 4.52 -7.08 24.60
N GLN A 170 4.19 -8.18 23.90
CA GLN A 170 3.46 -8.14 22.62
C GLN A 170 1.95 -8.39 22.81
N SER A 171 1.59 -9.34 23.67
CA SER A 171 0.19 -9.61 24.07
C SER A 171 -0.43 -8.38 24.72
N ASP A 172 0.32 -7.70 25.59
CA ASP A 172 -0.22 -6.56 26.31
C ASP A 172 -0.29 -5.33 25.42
N ARG A 173 0.65 -5.14 24.48
CA ARG A 173 0.52 -4.12 23.43
C ARG A 173 -0.72 -4.30 22.57
N GLN A 174 -1.04 -5.53 22.15
CA GLN A 174 -2.26 -5.85 21.38
C GLN A 174 -3.55 -5.66 22.21
N LYS A 175 -3.52 -6.01 23.50
CA LYS A 175 -4.66 -5.80 24.42
C LYS A 175 -4.84 -4.34 24.80
N GLU A 176 -3.77 -3.55 24.83
CA GLU A 176 -3.81 -2.12 25.14
C GLU A 176 -4.22 -1.30 23.91
N THR A 177 -3.81 -1.70 22.68
CA THR A 177 -4.38 -1.15 21.43
C THR A 177 -5.87 -1.48 21.30
N ALA A 178 -6.27 -2.71 21.64
CA ALA A 178 -7.69 -3.10 21.63
C ALA A 178 -8.54 -2.40 22.71
N LYS A 179 -7.91 -1.90 23.80
CA LYS A 179 -8.61 -1.12 24.86
C LYS A 179 -8.64 0.38 24.60
N ARG A 180 -7.82 0.91 23.67
CA ARG A 180 -7.73 2.35 23.36
C ARG A 180 -8.50 2.79 22.11
N THR A 181 -9.26 1.91 21.47
CA THR A 181 -10.26 2.30 20.48
C THR A 181 -11.43 3.02 21.18
N GLN A 182 -11.19 4.27 21.58
CA GLN A 182 -12.26 5.26 21.63
C GLN A 182 -12.99 5.14 20.30
N HIS A 183 -14.26 4.75 20.35
CA HIS A 183 -15.07 4.54 19.17
C HIS A 183 -15.06 5.83 18.36
N GLN A 184 -14.38 5.83 17.22
CA GLN A 184 -14.42 6.96 16.30
C GLN A 184 -15.80 6.95 15.65
N PRO A 185 -16.60 8.02 15.81
CA PRO A 185 -17.95 8.05 15.26
C PRO A 185 -17.97 8.03 13.73
N TYR A 186 -16.83 8.35 13.08
CA TYR A 186 -16.70 8.40 11.63
C TYR A 186 -15.43 7.68 11.18
N PHE A 187 -15.51 7.14 9.96
CA PHE A 187 -14.56 6.23 9.35
C PHE A 187 -13.33 6.94 8.73
N LEU A 188 -12.67 7.82 9.47
CA LEU A 188 -11.47 8.50 8.98
C LEU A 188 -10.39 8.50 10.08
N ASN A 189 -9.24 7.93 9.74
CA ASN A 189 -8.05 8.06 10.57
C ASN A 189 -7.42 9.44 10.33
N HIS A 190 -6.80 9.99 11.37
CA HIS A 190 -6.15 11.29 11.28
C HIS A 190 -4.76 11.30 11.90
N ALA A 191 -3.90 12.14 11.33
CA ALA A 191 -2.60 12.46 11.87
C ALA A 191 -2.39 13.97 11.85
N ARG A 192 -1.49 14.45 12.68
CA ARG A 192 -1.06 15.85 12.65
C ARG A 192 -0.23 16.10 11.41
N GLY A 193 -0.27 17.31 10.86
CA GLY A 193 0.66 17.75 9.83
C GLY A 193 2.09 17.59 10.29
N SER A 194 2.39 17.95 11.54
CA SER A 194 3.72 17.75 12.13
C SER A 194 4.21 16.29 12.12
N THR A 195 3.30 15.32 12.22
CA THR A 195 3.58 13.87 12.10
C THR A 195 3.72 13.47 10.64
N ARG A 196 2.83 13.95 9.76
CA ARG A 196 2.82 13.65 8.32
C ARG A 196 4.16 13.96 7.65
N ILE A 197 4.86 15.02 8.05
CA ILE A 197 6.19 15.35 7.50
C ILE A 197 7.21 14.23 7.71
N ARG A 198 7.17 13.65 8.90
CA ARG A 198 8.10 12.59 9.30
C ARG A 198 7.76 11.30 8.55
N GLN A 199 6.46 11.02 8.39
CA GLN A 199 5.95 9.95 7.54
C GLN A 199 6.28 10.15 6.05
N ALA A 200 6.17 11.38 5.53
CA ALA A 200 6.54 11.72 4.16
C ALA A 200 8.03 11.52 3.94
N SER A 201 8.85 11.94 4.90
CA SER A 201 10.30 11.73 4.87
C SER A 201 10.68 10.24 4.89
N GLN A 202 9.95 9.41 5.65
CA GLN A 202 10.06 7.95 5.60
C GLN A 202 9.77 7.39 4.20
N ARG A 203 8.65 7.79 3.58
CA ARG A 203 8.28 7.31 2.24
C ARG A 203 9.19 7.80 1.13
N ILE A 204 9.68 9.05 1.22
CA ILE A 204 10.72 9.56 0.31
C ILE A 204 12.01 8.75 0.49
N GLY A 205 12.41 8.47 1.72
CA GLY A 205 13.58 7.66 1.99
C GLY A 205 13.47 6.25 1.40
N ALA A 206 12.31 5.60 1.55
CA ALA A 206 12.02 4.32 0.92
C ALA A 206 12.13 4.41 -0.62
N ALA A 207 11.50 5.41 -1.26
CA ALA A 207 11.58 5.61 -2.71
C ALA A 207 13.02 5.84 -3.21
N CYS A 208 13.81 6.64 -2.49
CA CYS A 208 15.24 6.82 -2.79
C CYS A 208 16.00 5.48 -2.66
N GLY A 209 15.68 4.69 -1.63
CA GLY A 209 16.23 3.35 -1.44
C GLY A 209 15.91 2.42 -2.61
N THR A 210 14.67 2.42 -3.08
CA THR A 210 14.21 1.64 -4.24
C THR A 210 14.95 2.01 -5.52
N ILE A 211 15.09 3.30 -5.80
CA ILE A 211 15.79 3.78 -7.00
C ILE A 211 17.27 3.41 -6.92
N LEU A 212 17.91 3.59 -5.76
CA LEU A 212 19.31 3.24 -5.56
C LEU A 212 19.54 1.74 -5.65
N ALA A 213 18.72 0.92 -5.00
CA ALA A 213 18.78 -0.55 -5.10
C ALA A 213 18.63 -1.01 -6.55
N SER A 214 17.69 -0.40 -7.28
CA SER A 214 17.48 -0.70 -8.70
C SER A 214 18.72 -0.37 -9.52
N HIS A 215 19.29 0.82 -9.33
CA HIS A 215 20.49 1.26 -10.02
C HIS A 215 21.69 0.35 -9.73
N VAL A 216 21.92 0.01 -8.46
CA VAL A 216 23.03 -0.84 -8.02
C VAL A 216 22.92 -2.22 -8.66
N ILE A 217 21.78 -2.90 -8.54
CA ILE A 217 21.63 -4.25 -9.09
C ILE A 217 21.77 -4.23 -10.62
N SER A 218 21.10 -3.28 -11.29
CA SER A 218 21.17 -3.17 -12.75
C SER A 218 22.53 -2.71 -13.29
N SER A 219 23.45 -2.27 -12.43
CA SER A 219 24.82 -1.89 -12.85
C SER A 219 25.79 -3.06 -12.93
N PHE A 220 25.45 -4.22 -12.35
CA PHE A 220 26.32 -5.40 -12.36
C PHE A 220 26.21 -6.18 -13.69
N SER A 221 27.35 -6.72 -14.18
CA SER A 221 27.46 -7.34 -15.51
C SER A 221 26.58 -8.58 -15.68
N ARG A 222 26.41 -9.41 -14.64
CA ARG A 222 25.53 -10.59 -14.65
C ARG A 222 24.10 -10.28 -14.17
N SER A 223 23.72 -9.02 -14.04
CA SER A 223 22.30 -8.71 -13.81
C SER A 223 21.46 -9.24 -14.97
N SER A 224 20.41 -9.99 -14.67
CA SER A 224 19.48 -10.46 -15.71
C SER A 224 18.47 -9.40 -16.16
N VAL A 225 18.55 -8.19 -15.58
CA VAL A 225 17.58 -7.10 -15.74
C VAL A 225 18.28 -5.73 -15.65
N SER A 226 18.04 -4.89 -16.65
CA SER A 226 18.47 -3.49 -16.71
C SER A 226 17.41 -2.53 -16.13
N LEU A 227 17.76 -1.25 -15.98
CA LEU A 227 16.77 -0.23 -15.60
C LEU A 227 15.66 -0.05 -16.66
N GLU A 228 16.00 -0.32 -17.91
CA GLU A 228 15.05 -0.27 -19.03
C GLU A 228 14.05 -1.43 -18.95
N ASP A 229 14.52 -2.62 -18.60
CA ASP A 229 13.66 -3.81 -18.43
C ASP A 229 12.63 -3.64 -17.31
N ILE A 230 12.99 -3.00 -16.19
CA ILE A 230 12.04 -2.70 -15.10
C ILE A 230 11.19 -1.45 -15.38
N GLY A 231 11.27 -0.86 -16.58
CA GLY A 231 10.43 0.25 -17.00
C GLY A 231 10.86 1.63 -16.50
N LEU A 232 12.04 1.77 -15.89
CA LEU A 232 12.67 3.06 -15.58
C LEU A 232 13.47 3.58 -16.79
N VAL A 233 12.79 3.66 -17.94
CA VAL A 233 13.41 4.05 -19.22
C VAL A 233 13.70 5.55 -19.22
N ILE A 234 14.99 5.92 -19.18
CA ILE A 234 15.46 7.33 -19.22
C ILE A 234 15.87 7.75 -20.65
N LYS A 235 16.01 6.79 -21.60
CA LYS A 235 16.40 7.08 -22.99
C LYS A 235 15.32 7.81 -23.80
N GLN A 236 14.07 7.80 -23.33
CA GLN A 236 12.99 8.55 -23.95
C GLN A 236 13.21 10.06 -23.78
N PRO A 237 12.76 10.90 -24.73
CA PRO A 237 12.71 12.33 -24.53
C PRO A 237 11.98 12.66 -23.22
N PHE A 238 12.48 13.61 -22.44
CA PHE A 238 11.85 14.03 -21.19
C PHE A 238 10.36 14.40 -21.38
N SER A 239 9.99 14.91 -22.55
CA SER A 239 8.60 15.18 -22.90
C SER A 239 7.71 13.94 -22.85
N SER A 240 8.18 12.78 -23.31
CA SER A 240 7.42 11.53 -23.28
C SER A 240 7.21 11.05 -21.85
N ILE A 241 8.26 11.08 -21.03
CA ILE A 241 8.19 10.76 -19.59
C ILE A 241 7.18 11.66 -18.88
N ALA A 242 7.24 12.97 -19.16
CA ALA A 242 6.33 13.94 -18.57
C ALA A 242 4.88 13.74 -19.04
N ILE A 243 4.67 13.38 -20.31
CA ILE A 243 3.34 13.07 -20.86
C ILE A 243 2.77 11.82 -20.19
N ASP A 244 3.57 10.75 -20.03
CA ASP A 244 3.12 9.52 -19.37
C ASP A 244 2.75 9.75 -17.92
N LEU A 245 3.60 10.44 -17.17
CA LEU A 245 3.30 10.85 -15.80
C LEU A 245 2.01 11.69 -15.76
N TRP A 246 1.88 12.71 -16.60
CA TRP A 246 0.72 13.59 -16.61
C TRP A 246 -0.58 12.87 -16.97
N ASN A 247 -0.55 12.04 -18.02
CA ASN A 247 -1.69 11.22 -18.43
C ASN A 247 -2.09 10.26 -17.30
N GLY A 248 -1.11 9.62 -16.66
CA GLY A 248 -1.32 8.78 -15.50
C GLY A 248 -2.04 9.55 -14.40
N VAL A 249 -1.50 10.70 -13.98
CA VAL A 249 -2.11 11.55 -12.95
C VAL A 249 -3.54 11.92 -13.31
N CYS A 250 -3.79 12.36 -14.54
CA CYS A 250 -5.12 12.75 -15.00
C CYS A 250 -6.10 11.58 -14.97
N ILE A 251 -5.71 10.40 -15.47
CA ILE A 251 -6.58 9.23 -15.52
C ILE A 251 -6.86 8.72 -14.10
N GLY A 252 -5.82 8.52 -13.29
CA GLY A 252 -5.94 8.06 -11.90
C GLY A 252 -6.81 9.00 -11.05
N ALA A 253 -6.63 10.31 -11.20
CA ALA A 253 -7.47 11.31 -10.55
C ALA A 253 -8.93 11.28 -11.06
N SER A 254 -9.15 11.11 -12.37
CA SER A 254 -10.48 11.14 -12.97
C SER A 254 -11.37 9.98 -12.52
N ILE A 255 -10.80 8.78 -12.38
CA ILE A 255 -11.57 7.60 -11.95
C ILE A 255 -11.93 7.66 -10.45
N VAL A 256 -11.09 8.30 -9.63
CA VAL A 256 -11.45 8.60 -8.24
C VAL A 256 -12.50 9.70 -8.15
N ALA A 257 -12.39 10.75 -8.98
CA ALA A 257 -13.41 11.78 -9.06
C ALA A 257 -14.77 11.19 -9.49
N PHE A 258 -14.77 10.21 -10.39
CA PHE A 258 -15.97 9.45 -10.73
C PHE A 258 -16.60 8.76 -9.51
N ILE A 259 -15.81 8.02 -8.71
CA ILE A 259 -16.31 7.39 -7.47
C ILE A 259 -16.96 8.47 -6.59
N PHE A 260 -16.22 9.54 -6.30
CA PHE A 260 -16.67 10.62 -5.41
C PHE A 260 -17.97 11.28 -5.87
N ILE A 261 -18.10 11.58 -7.17
CA ILE A 261 -19.32 12.17 -7.74
C ILE A 261 -20.51 11.22 -7.55
N VAL A 262 -20.34 9.93 -7.82
CA VAL A 262 -21.41 8.93 -7.64
C VAL A 262 -21.78 8.80 -6.16
N GLU A 263 -20.79 8.73 -5.25
CA GLU A 263 -21.03 8.66 -3.81
C GLU A 263 -21.81 9.89 -3.29
N LEU A 264 -21.48 11.08 -3.79
CA LEU A 264 -22.22 12.31 -3.48
C LEU A 264 -23.66 12.26 -4.00
N MET A 265 -23.85 11.88 -5.27
CA MET A 265 -25.17 11.80 -5.90
C MET A 265 -26.07 10.77 -5.20
N MET A 266 -25.50 9.67 -4.73
CA MET A 266 -26.20 8.63 -3.98
C MET A 266 -26.43 9.00 -2.50
N GLY A 267 -25.87 10.13 -2.05
CA GLY A 267 -25.96 10.57 -0.65
C GLY A 267 -25.24 9.63 0.33
N TRP A 268 -24.18 8.95 -0.12
CA TRP A 268 -23.33 8.10 0.72
C TRP A 268 -22.25 8.90 1.44
N ILE A 269 -21.89 10.07 0.91
CA ILE A 269 -20.98 11.03 1.55
C ILE A 269 -21.61 12.42 1.54
N LYS A 270 -21.19 13.28 2.47
CA LYS A 270 -21.63 14.68 2.56
C LYS A 270 -20.43 15.61 2.73
N ILE A 271 -20.34 16.64 1.91
CA ILE A 271 -19.33 17.70 2.05
C ILE A 271 -19.65 18.54 3.29
N ILE A 272 -18.64 18.76 4.13
CA ILE A 272 -18.74 19.53 5.37
C ILE A 272 -17.86 20.77 5.40
N GLY A 273 -16.85 20.85 4.53
CA GLY A 273 -15.91 21.98 4.52
C GLY A 273 -14.91 21.92 3.38
N TYR A 274 -14.06 22.95 3.32
CA TYR A 274 -13.01 23.08 2.32
C TYR A 274 -11.72 23.60 2.96
N PHE A 275 -10.58 23.14 2.43
CA PHE A 275 -9.23 23.52 2.88
C PHE A 275 -9.04 23.34 4.39
N GLU A 276 -9.49 22.20 4.92
CA GLU A 276 -9.44 21.90 6.34
C GLU A 276 -8.14 21.20 6.73
N THR A 277 -7.62 21.56 7.90
CA THR A 277 -6.54 20.85 8.59
C THR A 277 -7.11 20.17 9.82
N VAL A 278 -6.64 18.96 10.14
CA VAL A 278 -7.14 18.26 11.34
C VAL A 278 -6.71 18.98 12.63
N THR A 279 -5.56 19.66 12.61
CA THR A 279 -5.13 20.54 13.70
C THR A 279 -5.32 22.00 13.31
N PRO A 280 -6.27 22.75 13.90
CA PRO A 280 -6.63 24.11 13.44
C PRO A 280 -5.50 25.15 13.45
N LYS A 281 -4.42 24.90 14.18
CA LYS A 281 -3.27 25.81 14.26
C LYS A 281 -2.23 25.57 13.15
N GLU A 282 -2.28 24.42 12.49
CA GLU A 282 -1.36 24.08 11.41
C GLU A 282 -1.80 24.72 10.08
N LYS A 283 -0.85 24.91 9.17
CA LYS A 283 -1.11 25.55 7.87
C LYS A 283 -1.48 24.51 6.82
N PHE A 284 -2.64 24.67 6.19
CA PHE A 284 -3.12 23.81 5.11
C PHE A 284 -2.05 23.53 4.03
N ALA A 285 -1.46 24.58 3.45
CA ALA A 285 -0.50 24.43 2.37
C ALA A 285 0.74 23.60 2.76
N VAL A 286 1.16 23.67 4.02
CA VAL A 286 2.29 22.88 4.53
C VAL A 286 1.88 21.41 4.63
N ASN A 287 0.76 21.13 5.32
CA ASN A 287 0.24 19.77 5.47
C ASN A 287 0.04 19.10 4.09
N PHE A 288 -0.64 19.81 3.17
CA PHE A 288 -0.93 19.33 1.83
C PHE A 288 0.33 19.04 1.01
N THR A 289 1.36 19.89 1.10
CA THR A 289 2.64 19.66 0.42
C THR A 289 3.29 18.35 0.88
N TRP A 290 3.26 18.06 2.18
CA TRP A 290 3.86 16.85 2.71
C TRP A 290 3.02 15.60 2.46
N ASP A 291 1.70 15.74 2.38
CA ASP A 291 0.81 14.69 1.90
C ASP A 291 1.08 14.34 0.42
N VAL A 292 1.31 15.34 -0.44
CA VAL A 292 1.76 15.14 -1.84
C VAL A 292 3.08 14.38 -1.88
N LEU A 293 4.08 14.81 -1.11
CA LEU A 293 5.38 14.15 -1.07
C LEU A 293 5.32 12.73 -0.51
N PHE A 294 4.45 12.49 0.48
CA PHE A 294 4.20 11.16 1.01
C PHE A 294 3.68 10.22 -0.08
N HIS A 295 2.62 10.62 -0.80
CA HIS A 295 2.03 9.77 -1.83
C HIS A 295 2.91 9.63 -3.08
N LEU A 296 3.74 10.61 -3.41
CA LEU A 296 4.77 10.46 -4.44
C LEU A 296 5.75 9.35 -4.07
N GLY A 297 6.23 9.34 -2.82
CA GLY A 297 7.11 8.28 -2.31
C GLY A 297 6.45 6.90 -2.30
N VAL A 298 5.18 6.82 -1.88
CA VAL A 298 4.38 5.57 -1.93
C VAL A 298 4.30 5.04 -3.36
N SER A 299 3.87 5.87 -4.32
CA SER A 299 3.68 5.42 -5.70
C SER A 299 4.98 5.00 -6.38
N ILE A 300 6.11 5.69 -6.14
CA ILE A 300 7.41 5.25 -6.68
C ILE A 300 7.82 3.90 -6.08
N ASN A 301 7.80 3.78 -4.75
CA ASN A 301 8.25 2.57 -4.06
C ASN A 301 7.42 1.34 -4.48
N GLU A 302 6.09 1.47 -4.47
CA GLU A 302 5.21 0.34 -4.79
C GLU A 302 5.22 -0.03 -6.28
N GLU A 303 5.18 0.94 -7.21
CA GLU A 303 5.18 0.63 -8.64
C GLU A 303 6.53 0.05 -9.11
N VAL A 304 7.66 0.57 -8.64
CA VAL A 304 8.98 0.03 -9.02
C VAL A 304 9.17 -1.39 -8.46
N MET A 305 8.77 -1.64 -7.22
CA MET A 305 8.84 -2.98 -6.63
C MET A 305 7.92 -3.98 -7.35
N LEU A 306 6.65 -3.62 -7.56
CA LEU A 306 5.62 -4.55 -8.05
C LEU A 306 5.65 -4.67 -9.58
N ARG A 307 5.57 -3.54 -10.31
CA ARG A 307 5.40 -3.52 -11.77
C ARG A 307 6.74 -3.44 -12.50
N GLY A 308 7.78 -2.93 -11.84
CA GLY A 308 9.15 -2.98 -12.33
C GLY A 308 9.77 -4.35 -12.06
N TRP A 309 10.17 -4.59 -10.81
CA TRP A 309 10.96 -5.76 -10.43
C TRP A 309 10.17 -7.07 -10.44
N MET A 310 9.11 -7.15 -9.65
CA MET A 310 8.38 -8.42 -9.45
C MET A 310 7.69 -8.89 -10.73
N PHE A 311 7.08 -7.98 -11.48
CA PHE A 311 6.43 -8.30 -12.75
C PHE A 311 7.45 -8.78 -13.79
N THR A 312 8.55 -8.05 -14.00
CA THR A 312 9.55 -8.40 -15.02
C THR A 312 10.26 -9.71 -14.70
N LEU A 313 10.77 -9.86 -13.47
CA LEU A 313 11.45 -11.09 -13.05
C LEU A 313 10.47 -12.27 -12.95
N GLY A 314 9.25 -12.02 -12.50
CA GLY A 314 8.20 -13.03 -12.42
C GLY A 314 7.84 -13.56 -13.80
N ALA A 315 7.64 -12.70 -14.79
CA ALA A 315 7.36 -13.11 -16.17
C ALA A 315 8.51 -13.95 -16.75
N ARG A 316 9.76 -13.48 -16.62
CA ARG A 316 10.94 -14.22 -17.13
C ARG A 316 11.13 -15.57 -16.42
N GLY A 317 11.04 -15.59 -15.08
CA GLY A 317 11.22 -16.80 -14.29
C GLY A 317 10.13 -17.83 -14.50
N LEU A 318 8.86 -17.40 -14.55
CA LEU A 318 7.74 -18.29 -14.84
C LEU A 318 7.78 -18.82 -16.26
N TRP A 319 8.28 -18.05 -17.22
CA TRP A 319 8.48 -18.53 -18.58
C TRP A 319 9.50 -19.67 -18.62
N VAL A 320 10.71 -19.47 -18.04
CA VAL A 320 11.74 -20.51 -17.97
C VAL A 320 11.21 -21.78 -17.28
N SER A 321 10.43 -21.64 -16.22
CA SER A 321 9.86 -22.79 -15.50
C SER A 321 8.73 -23.53 -16.20
N SER A 322 8.02 -22.86 -17.12
CA SER A 322 6.79 -23.41 -17.72
C SER A 322 6.89 -23.64 -19.23
N ALA A 323 7.98 -23.25 -19.89
CA ALA A 323 8.13 -23.35 -21.34
C ALA A 323 7.83 -24.76 -21.88
N GLU A 324 8.31 -25.81 -21.20
CA GLU A 324 8.08 -27.21 -21.61
C GLU A 324 6.64 -27.70 -21.41
N TRP A 325 5.79 -26.96 -20.69
CA TRP A 325 4.37 -27.32 -20.50
C TRP A 325 3.52 -27.02 -21.74
N PHE A 326 4.04 -26.23 -22.67
CA PHE A 326 3.32 -25.73 -23.83
C PHE A 326 3.97 -26.18 -25.14
N ILE A 327 3.17 -26.23 -26.20
CA ILE A 327 3.62 -26.66 -27.53
C ILE A 327 4.50 -25.58 -28.20
N ASP A 328 4.23 -24.32 -27.90
CA ASP A 328 4.93 -23.18 -28.46
C ASP A 328 5.33 -22.16 -27.36
N GLY A 329 6.49 -21.54 -27.53
CA GLY A 329 7.03 -20.58 -26.57
C GLY A 329 6.19 -19.31 -26.42
N TYR A 330 5.34 -19.02 -27.40
CA TYR A 330 4.42 -17.87 -27.37
C TYR A 330 3.27 -18.09 -26.39
N THR A 331 2.66 -19.29 -26.36
CA THR A 331 1.65 -19.65 -25.37
C THR A 331 2.24 -19.67 -23.96
N ALA A 332 3.47 -20.18 -23.79
CA ALA A 332 4.19 -20.12 -22.53
C ALA A 332 4.45 -18.68 -22.05
N ALA A 333 4.80 -17.78 -22.97
CA ALA A 333 5.01 -16.35 -22.70
C ALA A 333 3.75 -15.66 -22.16
N ILE A 334 2.60 -15.93 -22.77
CA ILE A 334 1.31 -15.41 -22.28
C ILE A 334 1.02 -15.96 -20.88
N PHE A 335 1.17 -17.27 -20.69
CA PHE A 335 0.91 -17.90 -19.40
C PHE A 335 1.78 -17.28 -18.29
N ALA A 336 3.08 -17.14 -18.55
CA ALA A 336 4.02 -16.55 -17.60
C ALA A 336 3.69 -15.09 -17.28
N THR A 337 3.33 -14.30 -18.30
CA THR A 337 2.92 -12.91 -18.14
C THR A 337 1.69 -12.76 -17.27
N VAL A 338 0.62 -13.51 -17.59
CA VAL A 338 -0.63 -13.49 -16.82
C VAL A 338 -0.41 -13.96 -15.39
N SER A 339 0.38 -15.03 -15.21
CA SER A 339 0.73 -15.54 -13.90
C SER A 339 1.52 -14.52 -13.08
N SER A 340 2.42 -13.76 -13.71
CA SER A 340 3.17 -12.70 -13.04
C SER A 340 2.28 -11.51 -12.65
N VAL A 341 1.31 -11.12 -13.49
CA VAL A 341 0.27 -10.13 -13.15
C VAL A 341 -0.52 -10.57 -11.91
N ILE A 342 -0.97 -11.83 -11.88
CA ILE A 342 -1.70 -12.38 -10.73
C ILE A 342 -0.81 -12.37 -9.49
N LEU A 343 0.46 -12.77 -9.61
CA LEU A 343 1.39 -12.86 -8.50
C LEU A 343 1.66 -11.47 -7.88
N GLN A 344 1.99 -10.47 -8.69
CA GLN A 344 2.25 -9.11 -8.17
C GLN A 344 0.97 -8.48 -7.61
N SER A 345 -0.19 -8.71 -8.24
CA SER A 345 -1.46 -8.15 -7.76
C SER A 345 -1.87 -8.77 -6.42
N THR A 346 -1.56 -10.05 -6.24
CA THR A 346 -1.75 -10.76 -4.96
C THR A 346 -0.82 -10.17 -3.90
N LEU A 347 0.46 -9.96 -4.22
CA LEU A 347 1.39 -9.33 -3.27
C LEU A 347 0.93 -7.92 -2.90
N PHE A 348 0.52 -7.10 -3.88
CA PHE A 348 -0.04 -5.78 -3.64
C PHE A 348 -1.21 -5.82 -2.65
N SER A 349 -2.16 -6.73 -2.86
CA SER A 349 -3.26 -6.94 -1.90
C SER A 349 -2.73 -7.35 -0.52
N LEU A 350 -1.80 -8.30 -0.42
CA LEU A 350 -1.30 -8.81 0.85
C LEU A 350 -0.51 -7.77 1.66
N LEU A 351 0.18 -6.85 0.99
CA LEU A 351 0.86 -5.72 1.66
C LEU A 351 -0.13 -4.83 2.44
N HIS A 352 -1.41 -4.88 2.10
CA HIS A 352 -2.49 -4.12 2.74
C HIS A 352 -3.32 -4.94 3.74
N PHE A 353 -2.91 -6.18 4.03
CA PHE A 353 -3.64 -7.06 4.96
C PHE A 353 -3.75 -6.45 6.37
N SER A 354 -2.68 -5.81 6.84
CA SER A 354 -2.62 -5.19 8.17
C SER A 354 -3.02 -3.71 8.18
N SER A 355 -3.50 -3.18 7.05
CA SER A 355 -3.90 -1.78 6.95
C SER A 355 -5.19 -1.52 7.76
N PRO A 356 -5.35 -0.32 8.35
CA PRO A 356 -6.57 0.03 9.07
C PRO A 356 -7.82 -0.08 8.18
N GLY A 357 -8.86 -0.78 8.67
CA GLY A 357 -10.09 -1.01 7.92
C GLY A 357 -10.01 -2.10 6.84
N SER A 358 -8.89 -2.83 6.74
CA SER A 358 -8.74 -3.90 5.74
C SER A 358 -9.70 -5.06 6.00
N THR A 359 -10.30 -5.58 4.93
CA THR A 359 -11.22 -6.72 4.94
C THR A 359 -10.97 -7.60 3.71
N ALA A 360 -11.57 -8.79 3.64
CA ALA A 360 -11.47 -9.64 2.45
C ALA A 360 -11.95 -8.93 1.16
N ILE A 361 -12.92 -8.01 1.28
CA ILE A 361 -13.44 -7.25 0.13
C ILE A 361 -12.43 -6.19 -0.32
N SER A 362 -11.79 -5.46 0.59
CA SER A 362 -10.76 -4.49 0.20
C SER A 362 -9.57 -5.18 -0.44
N LEU A 363 -9.16 -6.35 0.09
CA LEU A 363 -8.09 -7.15 -0.48
C LEU A 363 -8.43 -7.63 -1.90
N LEU A 364 -9.65 -8.12 -2.13
CA LEU A 364 -10.11 -8.50 -3.47
C LEU A 364 -10.12 -7.29 -4.42
N ASN A 365 -10.61 -6.14 -3.98
CA ASN A 365 -10.62 -4.93 -4.79
C ASN A 365 -9.19 -4.45 -5.11
N LEU A 366 -8.26 -4.49 -4.14
CA LEU A 366 -6.86 -4.15 -4.40
C LEU A 366 -6.19 -5.14 -5.35
N PHE A 367 -6.50 -6.43 -5.28
CA PHE A 367 -6.06 -7.40 -6.28
C PHE A 367 -6.53 -6.97 -7.68
N LEU A 368 -7.81 -6.63 -7.86
CA LEU A 368 -8.33 -6.13 -9.13
C LEU A 368 -7.67 -4.82 -9.57
N GLY A 369 -7.42 -3.91 -8.63
CA GLY A 369 -6.67 -2.67 -8.87
C GLY A 369 -5.25 -2.94 -9.33
N GLY A 370 -4.57 -3.95 -8.77
CA GLY A 370 -3.24 -4.35 -9.19
C GLY A 370 -3.19 -5.00 -10.58
N VAL A 371 -4.26 -5.72 -10.95
CA VAL A 371 -4.44 -6.24 -12.31
C VAL A 371 -4.61 -5.06 -13.29
N ALA A 372 -5.49 -4.11 -12.95
CA ALA A 372 -5.69 -2.91 -13.77
C ALA A 372 -4.41 -2.07 -13.89
N ALA A 373 -3.66 -1.89 -12.81
CA ALA A 373 -2.39 -1.15 -12.81
C ALA A 373 -1.32 -1.81 -13.68
N SER A 374 -1.34 -3.14 -13.84
CA SER A 374 -0.42 -3.84 -14.77
C SER A 374 -0.60 -3.37 -16.21
N LEU A 375 -1.83 -3.04 -16.61
CA LEU A 375 -2.12 -2.58 -17.96
C LEU A 375 -1.39 -1.28 -18.28
N ASN A 376 -1.22 -0.38 -17.29
CA ASN A 376 -0.48 0.87 -17.47
C ASN A 376 0.93 0.63 -17.99
N THR A 377 1.65 -0.30 -17.36
CA THR A 377 3.01 -0.68 -17.79
C THR A 377 2.99 -1.29 -19.18
N MET A 378 2.04 -2.18 -19.46
CA MET A 378 1.97 -2.89 -20.74
C MET A 378 1.65 -1.96 -21.92
N VAL A 379 0.68 -1.04 -21.77
CA VAL A 379 0.31 -0.12 -22.87
C VAL A 379 1.35 0.97 -23.10
N ALA A 380 2.13 1.32 -22.07
CA ALA A 380 3.20 2.30 -22.15
C ALA A 380 4.53 1.68 -22.63
N GLY A 381 4.48 0.55 -23.34
CA GLY A 381 5.67 -0.09 -23.90
C GLY A 381 6.60 -0.68 -22.84
N GLY A 382 6.11 -0.99 -21.65
CA GLY A 382 6.91 -1.43 -20.49
C GLY A 382 7.33 -0.30 -19.56
N SER A 383 7.03 0.97 -19.88
CA SER A 383 7.37 2.10 -19.02
C SER A 383 6.54 2.17 -17.73
N LEU A 384 7.18 2.52 -16.61
CA LEU A 384 6.50 2.73 -15.33
C LEU A 384 5.92 4.13 -15.15
N TRP A 385 6.29 5.10 -15.98
CA TRP A 385 5.94 6.51 -15.77
C TRP A 385 4.42 6.73 -15.75
N LEU A 386 3.68 6.06 -16.65
CA LEU A 386 2.22 6.06 -16.65
C LEU A 386 1.64 5.44 -15.37
N GLY A 387 2.17 4.30 -14.93
CA GLY A 387 1.73 3.61 -13.72
C GLY A 387 1.98 4.42 -12.44
N ILE A 388 3.17 5.02 -12.31
CA ILE A 388 3.54 5.90 -11.20
C ILE A 388 2.60 7.12 -11.15
N GLY A 389 2.35 7.75 -12.30
CA GLY A 389 1.42 8.87 -12.42
C GLY A 389 -0.01 8.45 -12.03
N TRP A 390 -0.48 7.31 -12.53
CA TRP A 390 -1.82 6.78 -12.26
C TRP A 390 -2.04 6.52 -10.78
N HIS A 391 -1.10 5.82 -10.13
CA HIS A 391 -1.16 5.54 -8.70
C HIS A 391 -1.07 6.82 -7.87
N PHE A 392 -0.16 7.74 -8.21
CA PHE A 392 -0.07 9.02 -7.51
C PHE A 392 -1.36 9.84 -7.63
N GLY A 393 -1.92 9.94 -8.85
CA GLY A 393 -3.17 10.62 -9.13
C GLY A 393 -4.37 10.01 -8.39
N TRP A 394 -4.46 8.69 -8.34
CA TRP A 394 -5.45 7.95 -7.55
C TRP A 394 -5.36 8.33 -6.07
N ASN A 395 -4.17 8.21 -5.49
CA ASN A 395 -3.94 8.45 -4.07
C ASN A 395 -4.21 9.89 -3.64
N ILE A 396 -3.64 10.87 -4.34
CA ILE A 396 -3.75 12.28 -3.94
C ILE A 396 -5.18 12.80 -4.14
N MET A 397 -5.85 12.36 -5.21
CA MET A 397 -7.23 12.74 -5.47
C MET A 397 -8.15 12.16 -4.39
N MET A 398 -7.99 10.88 -4.05
CA MET A 398 -8.82 10.20 -3.04
C MET A 398 -8.62 10.80 -1.65
N GLY A 399 -7.36 10.86 -1.24
CA GLY A 399 -6.93 11.32 0.06
C GLY A 399 -7.22 12.80 0.27
N HIS A 400 -6.25 13.61 -0.13
CA HIS A 400 -6.14 14.98 0.35
C HIS A 400 -6.88 15.99 -0.53
N VAL A 401 -7.27 15.63 -1.75
CA VAL A 401 -8.17 16.47 -2.55
C VAL A 401 -9.63 16.23 -2.16
N LEU A 402 -10.08 14.96 -2.08
CA LEU A 402 -11.50 14.63 -1.88
C LEU A 402 -11.88 14.15 -0.48
N GLY A 403 -10.95 14.19 0.48
CA GLY A 403 -11.31 14.02 1.90
C GLY A 403 -11.58 12.57 2.30
N ARG A 404 -11.07 11.58 1.57
CA ARG A 404 -11.32 10.16 1.83
C ARG A 404 -10.07 9.49 2.38
N SER A 405 -10.24 8.36 3.07
CA SER A 405 -9.09 7.52 3.42
C SER A 405 -8.49 6.89 2.16
N THR A 406 -7.18 6.65 2.16
CA THR A 406 -6.46 5.92 1.10
C THR A 406 -5.83 4.70 1.75
N SER A 407 -6.36 3.50 1.52
CA SER A 407 -5.89 2.26 2.14
C SER A 407 -5.65 2.32 3.66
N GLY A 408 -6.49 3.05 4.39
CA GLY A 408 -6.39 3.22 5.85
C GLY A 408 -5.37 4.26 6.33
N ILE A 409 -4.70 4.96 5.41
CA ILE A 409 -3.69 5.98 5.73
C ILE A 409 -4.37 7.18 6.41
N PRO A 410 -3.85 7.66 7.56
CA PRO A 410 -4.44 8.79 8.27
C PRO A 410 -4.37 10.10 7.47
N MET A 411 -5.38 10.96 7.57
CA MET A 411 -5.37 12.25 6.90
C MET A 411 -4.80 13.36 7.78
N SER A 412 -4.00 14.27 7.19
CA SER A 412 -3.50 15.47 7.89
C SER A 412 -4.23 16.76 7.49
N CYS A 413 -4.78 16.78 6.27
CA CYS A 413 -5.60 17.84 5.72
C CYS A 413 -6.45 17.33 4.54
N ALA A 414 -7.44 18.13 4.12
CA ALA A 414 -8.28 17.86 2.95
C ALA A 414 -8.70 19.16 2.23
N VAL A 415 -8.64 19.20 0.90
CA VAL A 415 -9.17 20.30 0.08
C VAL A 415 -10.70 20.30 0.14
N VAL A 416 -11.32 19.14 -0.02
CA VAL A 416 -12.76 18.93 0.21
C VAL A 416 -12.89 17.99 1.40
N SER A 417 -13.47 18.47 2.49
CA SER A 417 -13.70 17.66 3.69
C SER A 417 -15.07 17.03 3.59
N VAL A 418 -15.14 15.71 3.73
CA VAL A 418 -16.40 14.95 3.61
C VAL A 418 -16.58 13.99 4.77
N VAL A 419 -17.84 13.80 5.15
CA VAL A 419 -18.24 12.79 6.12
C VAL A 419 -18.91 11.64 5.38
N PRO A 420 -18.43 10.39 5.55
CA PRO A 420 -19.14 9.22 5.09
C PRO A 420 -20.37 8.92 5.94
N LYS A 421 -21.45 8.49 5.29
CA LYS A 421 -22.68 8.13 5.98
C LYS A 421 -22.45 6.90 6.86
N PRO A 422 -22.82 6.94 8.15
CA PRO A 422 -22.59 5.82 9.06
C PRO A 422 -23.54 4.65 8.77
N THR A 423 -24.85 4.90 8.69
CA THR A 423 -25.86 3.85 8.48
C THR A 423 -27.00 4.32 7.59
N VAL A 424 -27.66 3.37 6.92
CA VAL A 424 -28.93 3.57 6.20
C VAL A 424 -29.87 2.47 6.67
N ARG A 425 -31.03 2.87 7.22
CA ARG A 425 -32.04 1.94 7.75
C ARG A 425 -31.46 0.93 8.78
N GLY A 426 -30.50 1.37 9.58
CA GLY A 426 -29.86 0.54 10.62
C GLY A 426 -28.76 -0.41 10.12
N VAL A 427 -28.42 -0.39 8.82
CA VAL A 427 -27.33 -1.18 8.24
C VAL A 427 -26.13 -0.28 7.97
N SER A 428 -24.92 -0.77 8.27
CA SER A 428 -23.67 -0.06 7.96
C SER A 428 -23.55 0.23 6.47
N CYS A 429 -23.15 1.46 6.13
CA CYS A 429 -22.87 1.85 4.74
C CYS A 429 -21.39 1.71 4.38
N GLU A 430 -20.59 1.11 5.26
CA GLU A 430 -19.14 1.03 5.09
C GLU A 430 -18.74 0.34 3.78
N SER A 431 -19.41 -0.74 3.39
CA SER A 431 -19.14 -1.42 2.11
C SER A 431 -19.49 -0.56 0.88
N LEU A 432 -20.32 0.47 1.03
CA LEU A 432 -20.72 1.34 -0.08
C LEU A 432 -19.63 2.37 -0.40
N HIS A 433 -19.12 3.05 0.63
CA HIS A 433 -18.16 4.15 0.49
C HIS A 433 -16.74 3.81 0.95
N GLY A 434 -16.55 2.61 1.49
CA GLY A 434 -15.27 2.03 1.83
C GLY A 434 -14.71 2.35 3.23
N GLY A 435 -15.43 3.12 4.05
CA GLY A 435 -15.11 3.21 5.48
C GLY A 435 -13.71 3.72 5.79
N THR A 436 -13.12 3.11 6.84
CA THR A 436 -11.79 3.50 7.35
C THR A 436 -10.72 3.16 6.35
N PHE A 437 -10.92 2.12 5.54
CA PHE A 437 -10.00 1.76 4.46
C PHE A 437 -10.01 2.81 3.35
N GLY A 438 -11.19 3.33 3.02
CA GLY A 438 -11.39 4.28 1.94
C GLY A 438 -12.09 3.67 0.73
N PRO A 439 -12.40 4.48 -0.30
CA PRO A 439 -13.18 4.08 -1.49
C PRO A 439 -12.74 2.79 -2.17
N GLU A 440 -11.49 2.36 -1.98
CA GLU A 440 -10.95 1.07 -2.43
C GLU A 440 -11.68 -0.16 -1.87
N LEU A 441 -12.25 -0.08 -0.66
CA LEU A 441 -13.16 -1.10 -0.11
C LEU A 441 -14.58 -1.00 -0.71
N GLY A 442 -14.94 0.18 -1.21
CA GLY A 442 -16.28 0.49 -1.70
C GLY A 442 -16.69 -0.32 -2.93
N VAL A 443 -18.01 -0.51 -3.10
CA VAL A 443 -18.57 -1.22 -4.27
C VAL A 443 -18.23 -0.58 -5.63
N LEU A 444 -17.83 0.70 -5.64
CA LEU A 444 -17.51 1.45 -6.86
C LEU A 444 -16.06 1.24 -7.35
N ALA A 445 -15.15 0.74 -6.51
CA ALA A 445 -13.74 0.60 -6.87
C ALA A 445 -13.52 -0.29 -8.11
N PRO A 446 -14.13 -1.49 -8.25
CA PRO A 446 -13.97 -2.30 -9.45
C PRO A 446 -14.42 -1.60 -10.74
N PHE A 447 -15.50 -0.82 -10.68
CA PHE A 447 -15.99 -0.07 -11.83
C PHE A 447 -15.03 1.07 -12.22
N ALA A 448 -14.42 1.72 -11.24
CA ALA A 448 -13.40 2.74 -11.48
C ALA A 448 -12.13 2.14 -12.12
N TYR A 449 -11.71 0.93 -11.71
CA TYR A 449 -10.59 0.23 -12.34
C TYR A 449 -10.89 -0.11 -13.81
N VAL A 450 -12.07 -0.64 -14.11
CA VAL A 450 -12.50 -0.92 -15.49
C VAL A 450 -12.53 0.37 -16.31
N LEU A 451 -13.07 1.46 -15.76
CA LEU A 451 -13.07 2.76 -16.42
C LEU A 451 -11.64 3.25 -16.70
N GLY A 452 -10.73 3.08 -15.74
CA GLY A 452 -9.32 3.41 -15.88
C GLY A 452 -8.67 2.64 -17.01
N MET A 453 -8.89 1.32 -17.08
CA MET A 453 -8.39 0.48 -18.18
C MET A 453 -8.91 0.96 -19.54
N VAL A 454 -10.20 1.30 -19.64
CA VAL A 454 -10.79 1.84 -20.88
C VAL A 454 -10.15 3.18 -21.26
N MET A 455 -9.97 4.10 -20.30
CA MET A 455 -9.34 5.41 -20.55
C MET A 455 -7.89 5.25 -21.01
N VAL A 456 -7.14 4.36 -20.37
CA VAL A 456 -5.74 4.06 -20.73
C VAL A 456 -5.64 3.53 -22.15
N ILE A 457 -6.47 2.54 -22.51
CA ILE A 457 -6.53 1.99 -23.88
C ILE A 457 -6.99 3.05 -24.88
N TYR A 458 -7.92 3.93 -24.51
CA TYR A 458 -8.38 4.99 -25.39
C TYR A 458 -7.29 6.02 -25.69
N VAL A 459 -6.48 6.39 -24.70
CA VAL A 459 -5.40 7.38 -24.84
C VAL A 459 -4.17 6.80 -25.56
N TYR A 460 -3.77 5.56 -25.23
CA TYR A 460 -2.54 4.94 -25.74
C TYR A 460 -2.78 4.00 -26.92
N GLY A 461 -4.04 3.65 -27.20
CA GLY A 461 -4.38 2.64 -28.19
C GLY A 461 -3.87 1.26 -27.80
N TRP A 462 -3.58 0.45 -28.83
CA TRP A 462 -3.09 -0.92 -28.69
C TRP A 462 -1.64 -1.10 -29.16
N GLU A 463 -1.03 -0.06 -29.72
CA GLU A 463 0.31 -0.15 -30.33
C GLU A 463 1.38 -0.45 -29.28
N GLY A 464 1.46 0.33 -28.20
CA GLY A 464 2.42 0.09 -27.13
C GLY A 464 2.24 -1.28 -26.46
N LEU A 465 0.99 -1.78 -26.35
CA LEU A 465 0.73 -3.14 -25.88
C LEU A 465 1.30 -4.21 -26.83
N ARG A 466 1.17 -3.99 -28.14
CA ARG A 466 1.71 -4.92 -29.16
C ARG A 466 3.22 -4.93 -29.14
N GLU A 467 3.84 -3.74 -29.13
CA GLU A 467 5.30 -3.58 -29.04
C GLU A 467 5.84 -4.24 -27.78
N TRP A 468 5.25 -3.93 -26.62
CA TRP A 468 5.65 -4.52 -25.34
C TRP A 468 5.54 -6.05 -25.35
N ARG A 469 4.43 -6.58 -25.88
CA ARG A 469 4.25 -8.03 -26.01
C ARG A 469 5.32 -8.65 -26.92
N GLU A 470 5.61 -8.03 -28.06
CA GLU A 470 6.62 -8.52 -29.00
C GLU A 470 8.02 -8.52 -28.40
N GLU A 471 8.42 -7.43 -27.73
CA GLU A 471 9.71 -7.34 -27.03
C GLU A 471 9.81 -8.34 -25.89
N LEU A 472 8.76 -8.48 -25.07
CA LEU A 472 8.74 -9.45 -23.98
C LEU A 472 8.92 -10.89 -24.50
N ILE A 473 8.22 -11.23 -25.59
CA ILE A 473 8.34 -12.55 -26.23
C ILE A 473 9.74 -12.75 -26.82
N LYS A 474 10.33 -11.74 -27.47
CA LYS A 474 11.70 -11.83 -27.98
C LYS A 474 12.69 -12.16 -26.87
N VAL A 475 12.65 -11.40 -25.76
CA VAL A 475 13.55 -11.59 -24.62
C VAL A 475 13.38 -12.96 -23.96
N MET A 476 12.15 -13.47 -23.90
CA MET A 476 11.90 -14.78 -23.33
C MET A 476 12.31 -15.91 -24.29
N VAL A 477 11.91 -15.85 -25.56
CA VAL A 477 12.09 -16.95 -26.52
C VAL A 477 13.49 -17.00 -27.13
N ASP A 478 14.20 -15.88 -27.20
CA ASP A 478 15.61 -15.79 -27.67
C ASP A 478 16.48 -15.05 -26.63
N PRO A 479 16.79 -15.68 -25.47
CA PRO A 479 17.47 -15.02 -24.35
C PRO A 479 18.97 -14.75 -24.57
N LEU A 480 19.51 -14.99 -25.77
CA LEU A 480 20.94 -14.87 -26.11
C LEU A 480 21.27 -13.67 -27.03
N GLN A 481 20.32 -12.76 -27.26
CA GLN A 481 20.60 -11.41 -27.77
C GLN A 481 20.63 -10.41 -26.61
#